data_AF-A0A969SP27-F1
#
_entry.id   AF-A0A969SP27-F1
#
_cell.length_a   1.000
_cell.length_b   1.000
_cell.length_c   1.000
_cell.angle_alpha   90.00
_cell.angle_beta   90.00
_cell.angle_gamma   90.00
#
_symmetry.space_group_name_H-M   'P 1'
#
loop_
_entity.id
_entity.type
_entity.pdbx_description
1 polymer ?
#
loop_
_entity_poly.entity_id
_entity_poly.type
_entity_poly.pdbx_seq_one_letter_code
_entity_poly.pdbx_strand_id
1 'polypeptide(L)'
;MVPIEWVVMLGWNEECGRSLKSIRGKKSRREISDMLSDAGVECSQEYIRKLENGEAASVSTKIITAIAQILDVELIEIMSDLRVEVSKKLCTPS
;
A
#
# COMPACT_ATOMS: atom_id res chain seq x y z
N MET A 1 -3.33 14.43 15.53
CA MET A 1 -3.49 13.42 14.46
C MET A 1 -2.95 14.02 13.17
N VAL A 2 -2.16 13.27 12.39
CA VAL A 2 -1.66 13.72 11.09
C VAL A 2 -2.64 13.21 10.02
N PRO A 3 -3.14 14.07 9.10
CA PRO A 3 -3.97 13.60 7.99
C PRO A 3 -3.19 12.60 7.14
N ILE A 4 -3.81 11.47 6.78
CA ILE A 4 -3.15 10.43 5.98
C ILE A 4 -2.73 10.95 4.59
N GLU A 5 -3.40 11.99 4.09
CA GLU A 5 -3.06 12.71 2.87
C GLU A 5 -1.66 13.33 2.90
N TRP A 6 -1.12 13.59 4.10
CA TRP A 6 0.23 14.14 4.28
C TRP A 6 1.29 13.05 4.35
N VAL A 7 0.88 11.78 4.43
CA VAL A 7 1.77 10.64 4.47
C VAL A 7 1.99 10.14 3.05
N VAL A 8 3.21 10.28 2.53
CA VAL A 8 3.55 9.89 1.16
C VAL A 8 3.81 8.38 1.06
N MET A 9 4.50 7.83 2.06
CA MET A 9 4.90 6.43 2.12
C MET A 9 4.50 5.84 3.47
N LEU A 10 3.98 4.61 3.43
CA LEU A 10 3.64 3.83 4.62
C LEU A 10 4.66 2.71 4.77
N GLY A 11 5.08 2.46 6.02
CA GLY A 11 5.91 1.31 6.35
C GLY A 11 5.17 0.04 5.98
N TRP A 12 5.86 -0.89 5.32
CA TRP A 12 5.26 -2.13 4.85
C TRP A 12 5.99 -3.33 5.46
N ASN A 13 5.25 -4.38 5.78
CA ASN A 13 5.80 -5.58 6.40
C ASN A 13 5.11 -6.84 5.83
N GLU A 14 5.65 -8.00 6.20
CA GLU A 14 5.13 -9.30 5.75
C GLU A 14 3.68 -9.55 6.19
N GLU A 15 3.28 -9.05 7.36
CA GLU A 15 1.92 -9.19 7.86
C GLU A 15 0.91 -8.45 6.98
N CYS A 16 1.19 -7.20 6.62
CA CYS A 16 0.40 -6.41 5.67
C CYS A 16 0.32 -7.13 4.30
N GLY A 17 1.42 -7.72 3.86
CA GLY A 17 1.46 -8.53 2.63
C GLY A 17 0.54 -9.74 2.69
N ARG A 18 0.57 -10.49 3.80
CA ARG A 18 -0.32 -11.64 4.02
C ARG A 18 -1.79 -11.22 4.10
N SER A 19 -2.10 -10.12 4.78
CA SER A 19 -3.45 -9.55 4.82
C SER A 19 -3.94 -9.16 3.43
N LEU A 20 -3.12 -8.45 2.65
CA LEU A 20 -3.44 -8.07 1.27
C LEU A 20 -3.71 -9.31 0.39
N LYS A 21 -2.88 -10.35 0.52
CA LYS A 21 -3.04 -11.60 -0.23
C LYS A 21 -4.33 -12.33 0.13
N SER A 22 -4.70 -12.31 1.42
CA SER A 22 -5.95 -12.88 1.91
C SER A 22 -7.16 -12.14 1.35
N ILE A 23 -7.16 -10.81 1.43
CA ILE A 23 -8.24 -9.94 0.94
C ILE A 23 -8.41 -10.06 -0.56
N ARG A 24 -7.31 -10.08 -1.34
CA ARG A 24 -7.38 -10.30 -2.79
C ARG A 24 -8.13 -11.59 -3.13
N GLY A 25 -7.92 -12.63 -2.32
CA GLY A 25 -8.52 -13.94 -2.51
C GLY A 25 -8.28 -14.48 -3.92
N LYS A 26 -9.36 -14.61 -4.69
CA LYS A 26 -9.35 -15.19 -6.04
C LYS A 26 -9.11 -14.18 -7.17
N LYS A 27 -9.22 -12.86 -6.91
CA LYS A 27 -8.91 -11.84 -7.94
C LYS A 27 -7.45 -12.00 -8.37
N SER A 28 -7.16 -12.00 -9.66
CA SER A 28 -5.77 -12.09 -10.12
C SER A 28 -5.04 -10.78 -9.89
N ARG A 29 -3.71 -10.85 -9.73
CA ARG A 29 -2.86 -9.67 -9.59
C ARG A 29 -2.90 -8.80 -10.84
N ARG A 30 -3.06 -9.43 -12.01
CA ARG A 30 -3.19 -8.74 -13.29
C ARG A 30 -4.50 -7.96 -13.36
N GLU A 31 -5.62 -8.55 -12.96
CA GLU A 31 -6.91 -7.83 -12.91
C GLU A 31 -6.80 -6.59 -12.00
N ILE A 32 -6.16 -6.68 -10.84
CA ILE A 32 -5.95 -5.51 -9.97
C ILE A 32 -5.03 -4.47 -10.64
N SER A 33 -3.95 -4.92 -11.30
CA SER A 33 -3.03 -4.04 -12.03
C SER A 33 -3.74 -3.28 -13.16
N ASP A 34 -4.61 -3.96 -13.90
CA ASP A 34 -5.41 -3.38 -14.97
C ASP A 34 -6.43 -2.38 -14.40
N MET A 35 -7.16 -2.75 -13.34
CA MET A 35 -8.09 -1.84 -12.65
C MET A 35 -7.41 -0.61 -12.04
N LEU A 36 -6.20 -0.76 -11.50
CA LEU A 36 -5.39 0.36 -11.00
C LEU A 36 -4.99 1.30 -12.14
N SER A 37 -4.61 0.72 -13.28
CA SER A 37 -4.24 1.49 -14.47
C SER A 37 -5.43 2.28 -15.02
N ASP A 38 -6.63 1.67 -15.04
CA ASP A 38 -7.88 2.34 -15.42
C ASP A 38 -8.25 3.48 -14.47
N ALA A 39 -7.87 3.38 -13.19
CA ALA A 39 -8.01 4.44 -12.20
C ALA A 39 -6.88 5.50 -12.26
N GLY A 40 -5.95 5.40 -13.21
CA GLY A 40 -4.83 6.32 -13.37
C GLY A 40 -3.67 6.09 -12.39
N VAL A 41 -3.61 4.92 -11.75
CA VAL A 41 -2.56 4.53 -10.80
C VAL A 41 -1.69 3.44 -11.42
N GLU A 42 -0.45 3.79 -11.78
CA GLU A 42 0.50 2.82 -12.32
C GLU A 42 0.99 1.87 -11.22
N CYS A 43 0.57 0.61 -11.31
CA CYS A 43 1.01 -0.45 -10.41
C CYS A 43 1.07 -1.78 -11.15
N SER A 44 2.26 -2.37 -11.26
CA SER A 44 2.46 -3.63 -11.97
C SER A 44 2.05 -4.83 -11.13
N GLN A 45 1.62 -5.92 -11.78
CA GLN A 45 1.35 -7.21 -11.11
C GLN A 45 2.55 -7.73 -10.29
N GLU A 46 3.78 -7.46 -10.73
CA GLU A 46 5.00 -7.83 -10.01
C GLU A 46 5.16 -7.01 -8.73
N TYR A 47 4.79 -5.73 -8.74
CA TYR A 47 4.81 -4.92 -7.53
C TYR A 47 3.76 -5.41 -6.53
N ILE A 48 2.56 -5.79 -7.00
CA ILE A 48 1.52 -6.41 -6.15
C ILE A 48 2.06 -7.71 -5.53
N ARG A 49 2.75 -8.56 -6.31
CA ARG A 49 3.40 -9.78 -5.78
C ARG A 49 4.42 -9.46 -4.69
N LYS A 50 5.25 -8.43 -4.89
CA LYS A 50 6.23 -7.97 -3.88
C LYS A 50 5.55 -7.50 -2.60
N LEU A 51 4.47 -6.74 -2.71
CA LEU A 51 3.70 -6.28 -1.56
C LEU A 51 3.11 -7.47 -0.79
N GLU A 52 2.49 -8.43 -1.47
CA GLU A 52 1.92 -9.63 -0.86
C GLU A 52 2.96 -10.50 -0.14
N ASN A 53 4.19 -10.53 -0.64
CA ASN A 53 5.30 -11.27 -0.06
C ASN A 53 6.02 -10.50 1.06
N GLY A 54 5.69 -9.23 1.31
CA GLY A 54 6.43 -8.39 2.25
C GLY A 54 7.84 -8.01 1.77
N GLU A 55 8.12 -8.14 0.47
CA GLU A 55 9.44 -7.83 -0.11
C GLU A 55 9.69 -6.31 -0.21
N ALA A 56 8.65 -5.50 0.00
CA ALA A 56 8.75 -4.05 0.03
C ALA A 56 8.86 -3.56 1.49
N ALA A 57 9.83 -2.67 1.76
CA ALA A 57 9.95 -2.00 3.05
C ALA A 57 8.92 -0.87 3.25
N SER A 58 8.39 -0.33 2.15
CA SER A 58 7.37 0.72 2.16
C SER A 58 6.51 0.69 0.91
N VAL A 59 5.31 1.24 1.01
CA VAL A 59 4.35 1.40 -0.10
C VAL A 59 3.89 2.86 -0.17
N SER A 60 3.61 3.34 -1.37
CA SER A 60 2.99 4.65 -1.54
C SER A 60 1.56 4.63 -1.01
N THR A 61 1.20 5.64 -0.22
CA THR A 61 -0.18 5.79 0.30
C THR A 61 -1.20 5.81 -0.83
N LYS A 62 -0.86 6.41 -1.98
CA LYS A 62 -1.73 6.44 -3.17
C LYS A 62 -1.98 5.04 -3.74
N ILE A 63 -0.94 4.21 -3.81
CA ILE A 63 -1.06 2.86 -4.35
C ILE A 63 -1.91 2.00 -3.42
N ILE A 64 -1.64 2.03 -2.11
CA ILE A 64 -2.38 1.17 -1.19
C ILE A 64 -3.84 1.61 -1.00
N THR A 65 -4.12 2.91 -1.02
CA THR A 65 -5.50 3.41 -0.98
C THR A 65 -6.27 3.06 -2.24
N ALA A 66 -5.64 3.14 -3.43
CA ALA A 66 -6.27 2.69 -4.67
C ALA A 66 -6.51 1.16 -4.67
N ILE A 67 -5.58 0.38 -4.14
CA ILE A 67 -5.77 -1.08 -3.97
C ILE A 67 -6.95 -1.35 -3.03
N ALA A 68 -7.03 -0.66 -1.90
CA ALA A 68 -8.13 -0.80 -0.94
C ALA A 68 -9.48 -0.47 -1.60
N GLN A 69 -9.56 0.60 -2.38
CA GLN A 69 -10.76 0.98 -3.15
C GLN A 69 -11.17 -0.09 -4.17
N ILE A 70 -10.22 -0.67 -4.93
CA ILE A 70 -10.50 -1.72 -5.92
C ILE A 70 -10.95 -3.03 -5.27
N LEU A 71 -10.45 -3.29 -4.08
CA LEU A 71 -10.82 -4.46 -3.28
C LEU A 71 -12.09 -4.24 -2.44
N ASP A 72 -12.63 -3.01 -2.45
CA ASP A 72 -13.79 -2.59 -1.65
C ASP A 72 -13.61 -2.87 -0.15
N VAL A 73 -12.43 -2.52 0.37
CA VAL A 73 -12.04 -2.68 1.78
C VAL A 73 -11.48 -1.38 2.35
N GLU A 74 -11.50 -1.27 3.66
CA GLU A 74 -10.82 -0.20 4.36
C GLU A 74 -9.31 -0.48 4.49
N LEU A 75 -8.51 0.60 4.53
CA LEU A 75 -7.05 0.48 4.68
C LEU A 75 -6.65 -0.26 5.96
N ILE A 76 -7.45 -0.15 7.02
CA ILE A 76 -7.22 -0.83 8.30
C ILE A 76 -7.37 -2.35 8.21
N GLU A 77 -8.15 -2.85 7.25
CA GLU A 77 -8.27 -4.29 7.01
C GLU A 77 -7.00 -4.87 6.40
N ILE A 78 -6.27 -4.06 5.62
CA ILE A 78 -4.99 -4.44 5.04
C ILE A 78 -3.85 -4.23 6.05
N MET A 79 -3.90 -3.11 6.79
CA MET A 79 -2.85 -2.65 7.71
C MET A 79 -3.43 -2.44 9.11
N SER A 80 -3.68 -3.54 9.82
CA SER A 80 -4.25 -3.53 11.17
C SER A 80 -3.36 -2.84 12.21
N ASP A 81 -2.04 -2.86 12.01
CA ASP A 81 -1.03 -2.23 12.89
C ASP A 81 -0.39 -0.98 12.26
N LEU A 82 -1.19 -0.14 11.58
CA LEU A 82 -0.68 1.09 10.97
C LEU A 82 -0.08 2.05 12.04
N ARG A 83 1.24 2.06 12.16
CA ARG A 83 2.00 3.00 12.99
C ARG A 83 2.71 4.02 12.11
N VAL A 84 2.32 5.29 12.21
CA VAL A 84 2.97 6.38 11.51
C VAL A 84 4.08 6.95 12.41
N GLU A 85 5.33 6.60 12.11
CA GLU A 85 6.50 7.19 12.77
C GLU A 85 6.99 8.41 12.00
N VAL A 86 6.86 9.59 12.61
CA VAL A 86 7.35 10.84 12.02
C VAL A 86 8.83 11.00 12.36
N SER A 87 9.71 10.57 11.45
CA SER A 87 11.14 10.89 11.55
C SER A 87 11.42 12.31 11.04
N LYS A 88 11.74 13.24 11.94
CA LYS A 88 12.26 14.56 11.56
C LYS A 88 13.67 14.40 11.00
N LYS A 89 13.83 14.36 9.68
CA LYS A 89 15.10 14.76 9.07
C LYS A 89 15.19 16.28 9.17
N LEU A 90 15.96 16.78 10.13
CA LEU A 90 16.40 18.17 10.14
C LEU A 90 17.22 18.38 8.86
N CYS A 91 16.66 19.07 7.89
CA CYS A 91 17.43 19.63 6.79
C CYS A 91 18.36 20.68 7.40
N THR A 92 19.60 20.29 7.73
CA THR A 92 20.65 21.25 8.02
C THR A 92 20.96 22.00 6.72
N PRO A 93 20.80 23.33 6.67
CA PRO A 93 21.24 24.09 5.50
C PRO A 93 22.76 23.95 5.39
N SER A 94 23.21 23.56 4.20
CA SER A 94 24.63 23.47 3.82
C SER A 94 25.29 24.84 3.78
#